data_AF-A0A8I7B7Y6-F1
#
_entry.id   AF-A0A8I7B7Y6-F1
#
_cell.length_a   1.000
_cell.length_b   1.000
_cell.length_c   1.000
_cell.angle_alpha   90.00
_cell.angle_beta   90.00
_cell.angle_gamma   90.00
#
_symmetry.space_group_name_H-M   'P 1'
#
loop_
_entity.id
_entity.type
_entity.pdbx_description
1 polymer ?
#
loop_
_entity_poly.entity_id
_entity_poly.type
_entity_poly.pdbx_seq_one_letter_code
_entity_poly.pdbx_strand_id
1 'polypeptide(L)'
;MSSSEDTEQAVRIEAPPLPDHFPPVSAVTPWGLLIKYFLRVDAGGLFHTYPHRGGPFKTLQEAQDAIDSYHTNLCKFKYLGELSNEDRYVWHKLYWRNGTRKNSKEALDAMKNYKPTREVVKALLDKHNEDHLLEDLAYEFKKVMSYKAHFPRKDSQHECRSFSHLNVLVERGPNATKDLLFIEMTCKTDGEFEEYVLSCICVVSSDDDGECCECGDDVKHPTGVEYKKGEAKLRFRCGRRISAEEFNKFIVVRDEDWLEAEEATVRQQYRMRSFADGHGARGE
;
A
#
# COMPACT_ATOMS: atom_id res chain seq x y z
N MET A 1 69.39 -21.61 12.97
CA MET A 1 68.14 -21.25 13.65
C MET A 1 67.91 -19.77 13.41
N SER A 2 66.94 -19.43 12.56
CA SER A 2 66.18 -18.18 12.69
C SER A 2 64.87 -18.38 11.94
N SER A 3 63.79 -18.13 12.65
CA SER A 3 62.41 -18.45 12.32
C SER A 3 61.81 -17.48 11.30
N SER A 4 60.94 -18.06 10.49
CA SER A 4 59.77 -17.52 9.81
C SER A 4 59.12 -16.27 10.43
N GLU A 5 58.74 -15.32 9.58
CA GLU A 5 57.53 -14.48 9.70
C GLU A 5 57.08 -14.11 8.27
N ASP A 6 56.27 -14.98 7.66
CA ASP A 6 55.45 -14.63 6.50
C ASP A 6 54.18 -13.95 7.03
N THR A 7 54.08 -12.63 6.84
CA THR A 7 52.83 -11.90 7.04
C THR A 7 52.04 -11.87 5.74
N GLU A 8 51.10 -12.80 5.57
CA GLU A 8 50.00 -12.69 4.62
C GLU A 8 49.11 -11.49 5.03
N GLN A 9 49.25 -10.37 4.32
CA GLN A 9 48.23 -9.33 4.33
C GLN A 9 47.04 -9.83 3.51
N ALA A 10 46.02 -10.33 4.19
CA ALA A 10 44.71 -10.59 3.61
C ALA A 10 44.14 -9.25 3.10
N VAL A 11 44.24 -9.04 1.79
CA VAL A 11 43.55 -7.96 1.08
C VAL A 11 42.05 -8.17 1.31
N ARG A 12 41.46 -7.33 2.16
CA ARG A 12 40.01 -7.22 2.25
C ARG A 12 39.53 -6.70 0.91
N ILE A 13 39.01 -7.61 0.09
CA ILE A 13 38.22 -7.25 -1.08
C ILE A 13 36.95 -6.62 -0.52
N GLU A 14 36.91 -5.29 -0.47
CA GLU A 14 35.66 -4.58 -0.24
C GLU A 14 34.68 -5.04 -1.31
N ALA A 15 33.55 -5.58 -0.86
CA ALA A 15 32.45 -5.92 -1.75
C ALA A 15 32.07 -4.66 -2.53
N PRO A 16 31.86 -4.76 -3.86
CA PRO A 16 31.42 -3.61 -4.63
C PRO A 16 30.12 -3.05 -4.02
N PRO A 17 29.93 -1.72 -4.03
CA PRO A 17 28.68 -1.13 -3.60
C PRO A 17 27.53 -1.78 -4.37
N LEU A 18 26.50 -2.22 -3.64
CA LEU A 18 25.26 -2.74 -4.22
C LEU A 18 24.76 -1.74 -5.28
N PRO A 19 24.36 -2.20 -6.49
CA PRO A 19 23.84 -1.32 -7.53
C PRO A 19 22.66 -0.50 -7.01
N ASP A 20 22.60 0.75 -7.47
CA ASP A 20 21.60 1.77 -7.16
C ASP A 20 20.17 1.21 -7.06
N HIS A 21 19.55 1.51 -5.91
CA HIS A 21 18.14 1.42 -5.57
C HIS A 21 17.20 0.91 -6.69
N PHE A 22 16.81 -0.36 -6.61
CA PHE A 22 15.66 -0.85 -7.38
C PHE A 22 14.42 0.02 -7.13
N PRO A 23 13.56 0.22 -8.15
CA PRO A 23 12.42 1.10 -8.01
C PRO A 23 11.51 0.59 -6.89
N PRO A 24 11.11 1.48 -5.96
CA PRO A 24 10.24 1.12 -4.85
C PRO A 24 8.86 0.69 -5.35
N VAL A 25 8.10 0.06 -4.46
CA VAL A 25 6.68 -0.18 -4.71
C VAL A 25 5.93 1.13 -4.50
N SER A 26 5.38 1.72 -5.55
CA SER A 26 4.67 3.00 -5.49
C SER A 26 3.20 2.78 -5.17
N ALA A 27 2.65 3.50 -4.21
CA ALA A 27 1.21 3.53 -3.99
C ALA A 27 0.54 4.56 -4.91
N VAL A 28 -0.51 4.11 -5.56
CA VAL A 28 -1.38 4.93 -6.38
C VAL A 28 -2.76 4.92 -5.74
N THR A 29 -3.34 6.10 -5.53
CA THR A 29 -4.74 6.22 -5.14
C THR A 29 -5.50 6.77 -6.34
N PRO A 30 -6.15 5.91 -7.14
CA PRO A 30 -6.92 6.38 -8.27
C PRO A 30 -7.96 7.40 -7.82
N TRP A 31 -8.12 8.46 -8.61
CA TRP A 31 -9.06 9.51 -8.27
C TRP A 31 -10.51 8.97 -8.27
N GLY A 32 -11.24 9.21 -7.18
CA GLY A 32 -12.61 8.74 -7.04
C GLY A 32 -12.76 7.28 -6.62
N LEU A 33 -11.74 6.67 -6.02
CA LEU A 33 -11.79 5.32 -5.45
C LEU A 33 -11.35 5.31 -3.98
N LEU A 34 -11.96 4.42 -3.19
CA LEU A 34 -11.70 4.23 -1.76
C LEU A 34 -10.54 3.26 -1.46
N ILE A 35 -9.87 2.76 -2.50
CA ILE A 35 -8.92 1.66 -2.42
C ILE A 35 -7.56 2.14 -2.94
N LYS A 36 -6.50 1.91 -2.16
CA LYS A 36 -5.12 2.10 -2.62
C LYS A 36 -4.73 0.96 -3.57
N TYR A 37 -3.98 1.30 -4.59
CA TYR A 37 -3.30 0.35 -5.45
C TYR A 37 -1.80 0.48 -5.20
N PHE A 38 -1.09 -0.61 -5.37
CA PHE A 38 0.37 -0.61 -5.36
C PHE A 38 0.86 -1.06 -6.72
N LEU A 39 1.87 -0.35 -7.22
CA LEU A 39 2.54 -0.64 -8.48
C LEU A 39 3.95 -1.08 -8.18
N ARG A 40 4.34 -2.19 -8.81
CA ARG A 40 5.70 -2.72 -8.77
C ARG A 40 6.24 -2.75 -10.18
N VAL A 41 7.46 -2.27 -10.38
CA VAL A 41 8.18 -2.39 -11.65
C VAL A 41 9.14 -3.57 -11.54
N ASP A 42 9.02 -4.53 -12.46
CA ASP A 42 9.91 -5.70 -12.50
C ASP A 42 11.27 -5.36 -13.15
N ALA A 43 12.21 -6.32 -13.13
CA ALA A 43 13.53 -6.15 -13.73
C ALA A 43 13.50 -5.87 -15.25
N GLY A 44 12.40 -6.23 -15.94
CA GLY A 44 12.16 -5.92 -17.34
C GLY A 44 11.54 -4.54 -17.58
N GLY A 45 11.30 -3.75 -16.53
CA GLY A 45 10.67 -2.44 -16.61
C GLY A 45 9.15 -2.49 -16.77
N LEU A 46 8.51 -3.64 -16.55
CA LEU A 46 7.06 -3.77 -16.68
C LEU A 46 6.33 -3.54 -15.35
N PHE A 47 5.15 -2.94 -15.44
CA PHE A 47 4.32 -2.57 -14.31
C PHE A 47 3.36 -3.71 -13.92
N HIS A 48 3.37 -4.06 -12.65
CA HIS A 48 2.47 -5.00 -12.01
C HIS A 48 1.57 -4.28 -11.02
N THR A 49 0.31 -4.70 -10.92
CA THR A 49 -0.72 -4.05 -10.08
C THR A 49 -1.09 -4.91 -8.88
N TYR A 50 -1.31 -4.27 -7.74
CA TYR A 50 -1.74 -4.91 -6.49
C TYR A 50 -2.88 -4.11 -5.86
N PRO A 51 -4.11 -4.67 -5.73
CA PRO A 51 -4.51 -5.99 -6.20
C PRO A 51 -4.35 -6.18 -7.72
N HIS A 52 -4.13 -7.42 -8.17
CA HIS A 52 -3.92 -7.74 -9.58
C HIS A 52 -5.12 -7.32 -10.45
N ARG A 53 -4.85 -6.55 -11.50
CA ARG A 53 -5.82 -6.05 -12.49
C ARG A 53 -5.42 -6.36 -13.94
N GLY A 54 -4.69 -7.46 -14.13
CA GLY A 54 -4.09 -7.84 -15.40
C GLY A 54 -2.64 -7.38 -15.50
N GLY A 55 -2.09 -7.42 -16.71
CA GLY A 55 -0.69 -7.13 -16.99
C GLY A 55 0.19 -8.39 -17.00
N PRO A 56 1.53 -8.23 -16.97
CA PRO A 56 2.26 -6.95 -16.79
C PRO A 56 2.02 -5.91 -17.90
N PHE A 57 2.18 -4.62 -17.56
CA PHE A 57 1.97 -3.48 -18.46
C PHE A 57 3.27 -2.78 -18.84
N LYS A 58 3.36 -2.17 -20.03
CA LYS A 58 4.59 -1.50 -20.49
C LYS A 58 4.72 -0.09 -19.95
N THR A 59 3.62 0.54 -19.57
CA THR A 59 3.60 1.93 -19.11
C THR A 59 2.72 2.12 -17.87
N LEU A 60 3.02 3.16 -17.09
CA LEU A 60 2.19 3.59 -15.96
C LEU A 60 0.74 3.90 -16.40
N GLN A 61 0.57 4.51 -17.59
CA GLN A 61 -0.75 4.83 -18.13
C GLN A 61 -1.57 3.57 -18.41
N GLU A 62 -0.98 2.53 -19.01
CA GLU A 62 -1.66 1.26 -19.24
C GLU A 62 -2.11 0.60 -17.92
N ALA A 63 -1.27 0.64 -16.88
CA ALA A 63 -1.62 0.13 -15.57
C ALA A 63 -2.77 0.94 -14.93
N GLN A 64 -2.74 2.27 -15.04
CA GLN A 64 -3.82 3.14 -14.55
C GLN A 64 -5.12 2.91 -15.31
N ASP A 65 -5.06 2.76 -16.63
CA ASP A 65 -6.22 2.48 -17.47
C ASP A 65 -6.84 1.12 -17.12
N ALA A 66 -6.03 0.10 -16.81
CA ALA A 66 -6.51 -1.20 -16.36
C ALA A 66 -7.22 -1.11 -14.99
N ILE A 67 -6.66 -0.36 -14.05
CA ILE A 67 -7.29 -0.10 -12.75
C ILE A 67 -8.64 0.63 -12.96
N ASP A 68 -8.63 1.72 -13.72
CA ASP A 68 -9.82 2.53 -13.99
C ASP A 68 -10.89 1.73 -14.75
N SER A 69 -10.49 0.91 -15.72
CA SER A 69 -11.37 0.02 -16.49
C SER A 69 -12.03 -1.03 -15.60
N TYR A 70 -11.31 -1.63 -14.65
CA TYR A 70 -11.90 -2.58 -13.70
C TYR A 70 -13.08 -1.97 -12.93
N HIS A 71 -12.90 -0.77 -12.39
CA HIS A 71 -13.96 -0.08 -11.63
C HIS A 71 -15.07 0.46 -12.53
N THR A 72 -14.71 0.98 -13.71
CA THR A 72 -15.68 1.46 -14.70
C THR A 72 -16.54 0.32 -15.23
N ASN A 73 -15.99 -0.86 -15.49
CA ASN A 73 -16.74 -2.02 -15.96
C ASN A 73 -17.67 -2.55 -14.85
N LEU A 74 -17.20 -2.61 -13.61
CA LEU A 74 -18.06 -2.92 -12.46
C LEU A 74 -19.30 -2.00 -12.44
N CYS A 75 -19.12 -0.72 -12.78
CA CYS A 75 -20.19 0.27 -12.85
C CYS A 75 -21.04 0.21 -14.12
N LYS A 76 -20.47 -0.10 -15.28
CA LYS A 76 -21.22 -0.31 -16.53
C LYS A 76 -22.16 -1.49 -16.41
N PHE A 77 -21.69 -2.60 -15.82
CA PHE A 77 -22.49 -3.80 -15.63
C PHE A 77 -23.57 -3.66 -14.55
N LYS A 78 -23.31 -2.88 -13.50
CA LYS A 78 -24.25 -2.74 -12.37
C LYS A 78 -25.23 -1.56 -12.52
N TYR A 79 -24.84 -0.48 -13.20
CA TYR A 79 -25.64 0.75 -13.17
C TYR A 79 -25.70 1.56 -14.47
N LEU A 80 -24.66 1.68 -15.32
CA LEU A 80 -24.60 2.79 -16.30
C LEU A 80 -25.16 2.55 -17.72
N GLY A 81 -25.50 1.31 -18.12
CA GLY A 81 -25.91 1.01 -19.50
C GLY A 81 -27.23 1.64 -19.95
N GLU A 82 -28.15 1.89 -19.01
CA GLU A 82 -29.54 2.31 -19.29
C GLU A 82 -29.98 3.58 -18.53
N LEU A 83 -29.04 4.30 -17.88
CA LEU A 83 -29.38 5.45 -17.04
C LEU A 83 -29.74 6.69 -17.85
N SER A 84 -30.73 7.42 -17.35
CA SER A 84 -31.03 8.77 -17.82
C SER A 84 -29.84 9.71 -17.56
N ASN A 85 -29.79 10.84 -18.26
CA ASN A 85 -28.76 11.87 -18.01
C ASN A 85 -28.84 12.41 -16.56
N GLU A 86 -30.03 12.45 -15.96
CA GLU A 86 -30.22 12.82 -14.55
C GLU A 86 -29.58 11.78 -13.62
N ASP A 87 -29.83 10.49 -13.86
CA ASP A 87 -29.26 9.43 -13.02
C ASP A 87 -27.74 9.36 -13.16
N ARG A 88 -27.20 9.58 -14.36
CA ARG A 88 -25.75 9.72 -14.57
C ARG A 88 -25.17 10.89 -13.76
N TYR A 89 -25.87 12.03 -13.71
CA TYR A 89 -25.45 13.20 -12.94
C TYR A 89 -25.43 12.91 -11.42
N VAL A 90 -26.51 12.31 -10.90
CA VAL A 90 -26.61 11.85 -9.50
C VAL A 90 -25.46 10.92 -9.18
N TRP A 91 -25.21 9.96 -10.06
CA TRP A 91 -24.17 8.96 -9.90
C TRP A 91 -22.78 9.60 -9.75
N HIS A 92 -22.40 10.49 -10.68
CA HIS A 92 -21.12 11.18 -10.62
C HIS A 92 -20.92 12.02 -9.36
N LYS A 93 -22.01 12.55 -8.78
CA LYS A 93 -21.96 13.34 -7.56
C LYS A 93 -21.84 12.47 -6.31
N LEU A 94 -22.69 11.46 -6.18
CA LEU A 94 -22.93 10.76 -4.92
C LEU A 94 -22.27 9.38 -4.83
N TYR A 95 -21.72 8.86 -5.91
CA TYR A 95 -21.15 7.51 -5.95
C TYR A 95 -19.68 7.55 -6.33
N TRP A 96 -18.92 6.58 -5.80
CA TRP A 96 -17.54 6.32 -6.21
C TRP A 96 -17.51 5.55 -7.53
N ARG A 97 -16.33 5.53 -8.17
CA ARG A 97 -16.14 4.85 -9.47
C ARG A 97 -16.37 3.34 -9.46
N ASN A 98 -16.51 2.72 -8.29
CA ASN A 98 -16.84 1.31 -8.10
C ASN A 98 -18.33 1.09 -7.75
N GLY A 99 -19.16 2.14 -7.77
CA GLY A 99 -20.59 2.09 -7.50
C GLY A 99 -20.97 2.13 -6.02
N THR A 100 -20.00 2.19 -5.10
CA THR A 100 -20.29 2.40 -3.68
C THR A 100 -20.75 3.84 -3.44
N ARG A 101 -21.88 4.02 -2.76
CA ARG A 101 -22.38 5.35 -2.39
C ARG A 101 -21.42 6.04 -1.42
N LYS A 102 -21.07 7.30 -1.67
CA LYS A 102 -20.28 8.12 -0.75
C LYS A 102 -21.04 8.29 0.56
N ASN A 103 -20.31 8.50 1.66
CA ASN A 103 -20.90 8.79 2.98
C ASN A 103 -21.84 7.70 3.54
N SER A 104 -21.90 6.52 2.93
CA SER A 104 -22.73 5.41 3.41
C SER A 104 -21.98 4.50 4.38
N LYS A 105 -22.75 3.67 5.10
CA LYS A 105 -22.18 2.57 5.92
C LYS A 105 -21.41 1.57 5.06
N GLU A 106 -21.88 1.28 3.84
CA GLU A 106 -21.20 0.41 2.89
C GLU A 106 -19.80 0.93 2.54
N ALA A 107 -19.64 2.25 2.30
CA ALA A 107 -18.35 2.86 2.05
C ALA A 107 -17.40 2.71 3.25
N LEU A 108 -17.90 2.90 4.47
CA LEU A 108 -17.12 2.68 5.68
C LEU A 108 -16.71 1.22 5.82
N ASP A 109 -17.62 0.28 5.58
CA ASP A 109 -17.35 -1.15 5.69
C ASP A 109 -16.36 -1.61 4.61
N ALA A 110 -16.47 -1.12 3.38
CA ALA A 110 -15.52 -1.39 2.30
C ALA A 110 -14.10 -0.90 2.65
N MET A 111 -13.98 0.30 3.23
CA MET A 111 -12.69 0.81 3.70
C MET A 111 -12.14 0.04 4.89
N LYS A 112 -12.99 -0.29 5.88
CA LYS A 112 -12.56 -1.05 7.07
C LYS A 112 -12.08 -2.46 6.72
N ASN A 113 -12.69 -3.07 5.70
CA ASN A 113 -12.32 -4.41 5.24
C ASN A 113 -11.18 -4.40 4.22
N TYR A 114 -10.86 -3.26 3.62
CA TYR A 114 -9.72 -3.13 2.72
C TYR A 114 -8.41 -3.24 3.50
N LYS A 115 -7.53 -4.16 3.06
CA LYS A 115 -6.26 -4.47 3.72
C LYS A 115 -5.08 -4.00 2.85
N PRO A 116 -4.78 -2.69 2.79
CA PRO A 116 -3.68 -2.17 1.98
C PRO A 116 -2.34 -2.82 2.33
N THR A 117 -2.12 -3.08 3.63
CA THR A 117 -0.92 -3.75 4.13
C THR A 117 -0.68 -5.11 3.48
N ARG A 118 -1.73 -5.88 3.17
CA ARG A 118 -1.58 -7.17 2.48
C ARG A 118 -1.04 -7.00 1.06
N GLU A 119 -1.60 -6.04 0.33
CA GLU A 119 -1.29 -5.86 -1.09
C GLU A 119 0.11 -5.27 -1.29
N VAL A 120 0.54 -4.33 -0.43
CA VAL A 120 1.91 -3.82 -0.45
C VAL A 120 2.93 -4.90 -0.04
N VAL A 121 2.63 -5.73 0.98
CA VAL A 121 3.52 -6.83 1.39
C VAL A 121 3.70 -7.84 0.26
N LYS A 122 2.63 -8.18 -0.47
CA LYS A 122 2.74 -9.04 -1.66
C LYS A 122 3.65 -8.44 -2.71
N ALA A 123 3.44 -7.18 -3.07
CA ALA A 123 4.26 -6.48 -4.06
C ALA A 123 5.74 -6.45 -3.66
N LEU A 124 6.01 -6.23 -2.38
CA LEU A 124 7.35 -6.20 -1.82
C LEU A 124 8.02 -7.59 -1.81
N LEU A 125 7.27 -8.65 -1.45
CA LEU A 125 7.78 -10.02 -1.51
C LEU A 125 8.06 -10.47 -2.94
N ASP A 126 7.16 -10.16 -3.89
CA ASP A 126 7.38 -10.47 -5.30
C ASP A 126 8.61 -9.72 -5.84
N LYS A 127 8.81 -8.45 -5.42
CA LYS A 127 10.03 -7.70 -5.75
C LYS A 127 11.28 -8.35 -5.16
N HIS A 128 11.23 -8.77 -3.89
CA HIS A 128 12.34 -9.46 -3.25
C HIS A 128 12.70 -10.77 -3.96
N ASN A 129 11.69 -11.57 -4.33
CA ASN A 129 11.88 -12.82 -5.07
C ASN A 129 12.56 -12.59 -6.43
N GLU A 130 12.22 -11.50 -7.14
CA GLU A 130 12.88 -11.12 -8.40
C GLU A 130 14.32 -10.65 -8.22
N ASP A 131 14.63 -10.03 -7.08
CA ASP A 131 15.98 -9.58 -6.78
C ASP A 131 16.88 -10.73 -6.30
N HIS A 132 16.28 -11.86 -5.89
CA HIS A 132 16.95 -13.03 -5.32
C HIS A 132 16.63 -14.31 -6.12
N LEU A 133 16.59 -14.21 -7.46
CA LEU A 133 16.26 -15.32 -8.39
C LEU A 133 17.18 -16.54 -8.31
N LEU A 134 18.32 -16.43 -7.62
CA LEU A 134 19.30 -17.52 -7.43
C LEU A 134 18.99 -18.41 -6.24
N GLU A 135 17.99 -18.07 -5.42
CA GLU A 135 17.51 -18.90 -4.32
C GLU A 135 16.28 -19.70 -4.80
N ASP A 136 16.34 -21.04 -4.75
CA ASP A 136 15.25 -21.97 -5.13
C ASP A 136 13.97 -21.85 -4.24
N LEU A 137 13.79 -20.72 -3.56
CA LEU A 137 12.99 -20.53 -2.35
C LEU A 137 12.16 -19.24 -2.42
N ALA A 138 11.56 -18.94 -3.58
CA ALA A 138 10.64 -17.82 -3.71
C ALA A 138 9.53 -17.88 -2.64
N TYR A 139 9.32 -16.76 -1.94
CA TYR A 139 8.30 -16.67 -0.90
C TYR A 139 6.92 -16.44 -1.49
N GLU A 140 5.98 -17.30 -1.16
CA GLU A 140 4.57 -17.12 -1.48
C GLU A 140 3.83 -16.55 -0.26
N PHE A 141 3.30 -15.32 -0.38
CA PHE A 141 2.53 -14.69 0.68
C PHE A 141 1.28 -15.51 1.05
N LYS A 142 1.09 -15.79 2.35
CA LYS A 142 -0.17 -16.38 2.86
C LYS A 142 -0.96 -15.40 3.71
N LYS A 143 -0.33 -14.81 4.74
CA LYS A 143 -1.04 -13.99 5.72
C LYS A 143 -0.12 -13.05 6.50
N VAL A 144 -0.57 -11.83 6.76
CA VAL A 144 0.02 -10.96 7.80
C VAL A 144 -0.46 -11.44 9.16
N MET A 145 0.46 -11.88 10.02
CA MET A 145 0.19 -12.38 11.36
C MET A 145 0.13 -11.25 12.38
N SER A 146 1.09 -10.33 12.29
CA SER A 146 1.21 -9.17 13.16
C SER A 146 1.67 -7.95 12.36
N TYR A 147 1.33 -6.76 12.84
CA TYR A 147 1.62 -5.49 12.19
C TYR A 147 1.71 -4.39 13.23
N LYS A 148 2.82 -3.66 13.24
CA LYS A 148 3.03 -2.45 14.02
C LYS A 148 3.55 -1.34 13.13
N ALA A 149 2.88 -0.19 13.16
CA ALA A 149 3.29 1.01 12.44
C ALA A 149 4.05 1.96 13.37
N HIS A 150 5.10 2.56 12.83
CA HIS A 150 5.98 3.50 13.52
C HIS A 150 6.11 4.78 12.70
N PHE A 151 6.06 5.91 13.40
CA PHE A 151 6.13 7.24 12.79
C PHE A 151 7.31 7.99 13.39
N PRO A 152 8.38 8.22 12.60
CA PRO A 152 9.52 9.00 13.05
C PRO A 152 9.08 10.41 13.51
N ARG A 153 9.77 10.95 14.51
CA ARG A 153 9.53 12.34 14.94
C ARG A 153 10.00 13.32 13.87
N LYS A 154 9.38 14.51 13.84
CA LYS A 154 9.79 15.64 12.98
C LYS A 154 11.27 16.01 13.12
N ASP A 155 11.88 15.71 14.27
CA ASP A 155 13.26 16.08 14.61
C ASP A 155 14.23 14.89 14.46
N SER A 156 13.74 13.75 13.97
CA SER A 156 14.59 12.57 13.72
C SER A 156 15.37 12.74 12.41
N GLN A 157 16.61 12.28 12.37
CA GLN A 157 17.41 12.20 11.14
C GLN A 157 16.93 11.08 10.20
N HIS A 158 15.74 10.50 10.43
CA HIS A 158 15.21 9.44 9.60
C HIS A 158 14.55 10.02 8.35
N GLU A 159 15.08 9.67 7.18
CA GLU A 159 14.58 10.08 5.87
C GLU A 159 13.21 9.46 5.49
N CYS A 160 12.67 8.55 6.30
CA CYS A 160 11.39 7.88 6.02
C CYS A 160 10.21 8.58 6.70
N ARG A 161 9.06 8.58 6.04
CA ARG A 161 7.79 9.10 6.58
C ARG A 161 7.23 8.19 7.67
N SER A 162 7.38 6.89 7.46
CA SER A 162 6.98 5.86 8.42
C SER A 162 7.77 4.59 8.17
N PHE A 163 7.84 3.72 9.17
CA PHE A 163 8.28 2.35 9.01
C PHE A 163 7.30 1.43 9.73
N SER A 164 7.28 0.16 9.37
CA SER A 164 6.39 -0.82 9.98
C SER A 164 7.11 -2.14 10.16
N HIS A 165 6.87 -2.77 11.31
CA HIS A 165 7.34 -4.12 11.61
C HIS A 165 6.17 -5.09 11.46
N LEU A 166 6.41 -6.19 10.76
CA LEU A 166 5.39 -7.19 10.46
C LEU A 166 5.94 -8.59 10.68
N ASN A 167 5.09 -9.49 11.19
CA ASN A 167 5.28 -10.91 10.93
C ASN A 167 4.36 -11.37 9.80
N VAL A 168 4.95 -12.06 8.83
CA VAL A 168 4.24 -12.54 7.65
C VAL A 168 4.45 -14.03 7.50
N LEU A 169 3.35 -14.77 7.45
CA LEU A 169 3.37 -16.19 7.12
C LEU A 169 3.50 -16.35 5.60
N VAL A 170 4.51 -17.10 5.19
CA VAL A 170 4.79 -17.42 3.79
C VAL A 170 4.94 -18.93 3.61
N GLU A 171 4.79 -19.40 2.38
CA GLU A 171 5.24 -20.74 1.98
C GLU A 171 6.46 -20.61 1.07
N ARG A 172 7.37 -21.58 1.16
CA ARG A 172 8.64 -21.57 0.47
C ARG A 172 8.89 -22.90 -0.23
N GLY A 173 9.26 -22.82 -1.51
CA GLY A 173 9.71 -23.97 -2.30
C GLY A 173 8.63 -25.03 -2.58
N PRO A 174 8.98 -26.11 -3.30
CA PRO A 174 8.02 -27.12 -3.77
C PRO A 174 7.38 -27.96 -2.65
N ASN A 175 7.99 -27.99 -1.47
CA ASN A 175 7.46 -28.71 -0.29
C ASN A 175 6.51 -27.86 0.57
N ALA A 176 6.23 -26.61 0.17
CA ALA A 176 5.35 -25.67 0.86
C ALA A 176 5.66 -25.53 2.37
N THR A 177 6.95 -25.48 2.71
CA THR A 177 7.37 -25.24 4.10
C THR A 177 6.86 -23.87 4.52
N LYS A 178 6.16 -23.82 5.67
CA LYS A 178 5.61 -22.58 6.21
C LYS A 178 6.65 -21.90 7.07
N ASP A 179 7.07 -20.72 6.63
CA ASP A 179 8.01 -19.89 7.35
C ASP A 179 7.30 -18.64 7.89
N LEU A 180 7.75 -18.18 9.05
CA LEU A 180 7.36 -16.89 9.60
C LEU A 180 8.47 -15.89 9.29
N LEU A 181 8.16 -14.86 8.51
CA LEU A 181 9.09 -13.78 8.21
C LEU A 181 8.86 -12.61 9.15
N PHE A 182 9.94 -12.00 9.62
CA PHE A 182 9.96 -10.61 10.06
C PHE A 182 10.23 -9.72 8.85
N ILE A 183 9.45 -8.65 8.71
CA ILE A 183 9.61 -7.65 7.67
C ILE A 183 9.65 -6.27 8.32
N GLU A 184 10.68 -5.49 7.98
CA GLU A 184 10.67 -4.04 8.14
C GLU A 184 10.35 -3.38 6.79
N MET A 185 9.20 -2.75 6.72
CA MET A 185 8.76 -1.98 5.56
C MET A 185 8.90 -0.50 5.86
N THR A 186 9.68 0.21 5.05
CA THR A 186 9.81 1.67 5.12
C THR A 186 8.98 2.33 4.04
N CYS A 187 8.29 3.41 4.41
CA CYS A 187 7.58 4.28 3.48
C CYS A 187 8.28 5.64 3.42
N LYS A 188 8.70 6.03 2.22
CA LYS A 188 9.19 7.37 1.89
C LYS A 188 8.12 8.12 1.08
N THR A 189 8.25 9.44 1.02
CA THR A 189 7.47 10.27 0.10
C THR A 189 8.48 10.94 -0.81
N ASP A 190 8.64 10.42 -2.02
CA ASP A 190 9.39 11.07 -3.08
C ASP A 190 8.40 11.63 -4.10
N GLY A 191 8.42 12.95 -4.30
CA GLY A 191 7.45 13.63 -5.14
C GLY A 191 5.98 13.44 -4.70
N GLU A 192 5.12 13.02 -5.62
CA GLU A 192 3.66 12.90 -5.43
C GLU A 192 3.19 11.54 -4.88
N PHE A 193 4.07 10.53 -4.81
CA PHE A 193 3.69 9.15 -4.46
C PHE A 193 4.25 8.72 -3.10
N GLU A 194 3.52 7.85 -2.41
CA GLU A 194 4.08 7.08 -1.28
C GLU A 194 4.85 5.90 -1.86
N GLU A 195 6.11 5.75 -1.46
CA GLU A 195 7.00 4.70 -1.96
C GLU A 195 7.40 3.76 -0.83
N TYR A 196 7.26 2.47 -1.07
CA TYR A 196 7.48 1.41 -0.09
C TYR A 196 8.68 0.54 -0.48
N VAL A 197 9.54 0.26 0.50
CA VAL A 197 10.75 -0.57 0.34
C VAL A 197 10.86 -1.53 1.52
N LEU A 198 11.35 -2.75 1.25
CA LEU A 198 11.80 -3.67 2.30
C LEU A 198 13.16 -3.23 2.80
N SER A 199 13.22 -2.74 4.04
CA SER A 199 14.48 -2.41 4.71
C SER A 199 15.08 -3.62 5.42
N CYS A 200 14.26 -4.61 5.80
CA CYS A 200 14.70 -5.85 6.41
C CYS A 200 13.70 -6.97 6.11
N ILE A 201 14.22 -8.18 5.87
CA ILE A 201 13.46 -9.41 5.72
C ILE A 201 14.28 -10.56 6.33
N CYS A 202 13.73 -11.25 7.32
CA CYS A 202 14.40 -12.34 8.02
C CYS A 202 13.41 -13.46 8.34
N VAL A 203 13.85 -14.71 8.23
CA VAL A 203 13.08 -15.85 8.78
C VAL A 203 13.22 -15.83 10.30
N VAL A 204 12.10 -15.99 11.00
CA VAL A 204 12.01 -15.98 12.47
C VAL A 204 11.67 -17.39 12.92
N SER A 205 12.48 -17.94 13.82
CA SER A 205 12.24 -19.24 14.45
C SER A 205 11.21 -19.14 15.58
N SER A 206 10.82 -20.28 16.15
CA SER A 206 9.90 -20.30 17.31
C SER A 206 10.47 -19.59 18.54
N ASP A 207 11.80 -19.64 18.69
CA ASP A 207 12.53 -19.21 19.88
C ASP A 207 13.06 -17.78 19.74
N ASP A 208 12.93 -17.19 18.54
CA ASP A 208 13.23 -15.80 18.28
C ASP A 208 12.16 -14.89 18.89
N ASP A 209 12.63 -13.98 19.75
CA ASP A 209 11.86 -12.88 20.31
C ASP A 209 12.80 -11.72 20.68
N GLY A 210 13.42 -11.13 19.66
CA GLY A 210 14.33 -10.00 19.82
C GLY A 210 13.63 -8.79 20.46
N GLU A 211 14.36 -8.03 21.29
CA GLU A 211 13.76 -6.88 21.98
C GLU A 211 13.59 -5.69 21.03
N CYS A 212 12.33 -5.28 20.82
CA CYS A 212 12.00 -4.02 20.15
C CYS A 212 11.26 -3.09 21.11
N CYS A 213 11.87 -1.95 21.42
CA CYS A 213 11.33 -0.98 22.38
C CYS A 213 9.99 -0.35 21.95
N GLU A 214 9.63 -0.43 20.67
CA GLU A 214 8.41 0.16 20.12
C GLU A 214 7.29 -0.86 19.83
N CYS A 215 7.64 -2.12 19.58
CA CYS A 215 6.67 -3.18 19.31
C CYS A 215 6.18 -3.87 20.58
N GLY A 216 7.02 -3.98 21.62
CA GLY A 216 6.74 -4.90 22.74
C GLY A 216 6.45 -6.31 22.22
N ASP A 217 5.46 -6.98 22.81
CA ASP A 217 5.11 -8.37 22.48
C ASP A 217 4.19 -8.50 21.24
N ASP A 218 3.89 -7.40 20.53
CA ASP A 218 2.93 -7.39 19.41
C ASP A 218 3.50 -8.05 18.14
N VAL A 219 4.82 -8.03 17.96
CA VAL A 219 5.54 -8.53 16.77
C VAL A 219 6.78 -9.27 17.25
N LYS A 220 7.01 -10.47 16.71
CA LYS A 220 8.25 -11.22 16.95
C LYS A 220 9.40 -10.66 16.12
N HIS A 221 10.55 -10.45 16.74
CA HIS A 221 11.76 -9.98 16.08
C HIS A 221 12.84 -11.06 16.04
N PRO A 222 13.71 -11.08 15.02
CA PRO A 222 14.87 -11.97 15.00
C PRO A 222 15.85 -11.61 16.14
N THR A 223 16.50 -12.62 16.73
CA THR A 223 17.47 -12.42 17.83
C THR A 223 18.93 -12.23 17.38
N GLY A 224 19.22 -12.47 16.11
CA GLY A 224 20.59 -12.46 15.56
C GLY A 224 21.19 -11.07 15.30
N VAL A 225 22.53 -11.01 15.21
CA VAL A 225 23.33 -9.81 14.86
C VAL A 225 23.02 -9.21 13.49
N GLU A 226 22.30 -9.93 12.63
CA GLU A 226 21.80 -9.44 11.34
C GLU A 226 20.79 -8.30 11.52
N TYR A 227 20.11 -8.24 12.67
CA TYR A 227 19.25 -7.13 13.07
C TYR A 227 20.03 -6.12 13.94
N LYS A 228 20.99 -5.41 13.34
CA LYS A 228 21.56 -4.18 13.93
C LYS A 228 21.01 -2.94 13.24
N LYS A 229 19.73 -2.67 13.46
CA LYS A 229 19.18 -1.31 13.29
C LYS A 229 18.29 -0.86 14.45
N GLY A 230 18.56 -1.40 15.63
CA GLY A 230 18.15 -0.86 16.91
C GLY A 230 19.38 -0.46 17.72
N GLU A 231 20.18 0.52 17.28
CA GLU A 231 21.00 1.23 18.28
C GLU A 231 20.02 1.84 19.28
N ALA A 232 20.04 1.32 20.50
CA ALA A 232 19.25 1.81 21.62
C ALA A 232 19.51 3.30 21.83
N LYS A 233 18.75 4.16 21.16
CA LYS A 233 18.71 5.59 21.44
C LYS A 233 17.37 5.93 22.05
N LEU A 234 17.43 5.95 23.38
CA LEU A 234 16.60 6.68 24.34
C LEU A 234 15.09 6.42 24.27
N ARG A 235 14.48 6.21 25.44
CA ARG A 235 13.03 6.10 25.61
C ARG A 235 12.33 7.33 25.03
N PHE A 236 11.85 7.26 23.80
CA PHE A 236 11.10 8.34 23.16
C PHE A 236 9.60 8.04 23.21
N ARG A 237 8.89 8.85 24.00
CA ARG A 237 7.43 8.82 24.08
C ARG A 237 6.84 9.34 22.77
N CYS A 238 6.06 8.53 22.05
CA CYS A 238 5.54 8.92 20.73
C CYS A 238 4.47 10.02 20.82
N GLY A 239 4.44 10.86 19.79
CA GLY A 239 3.48 11.94 19.57
C GLY A 239 2.10 11.43 19.16
N ARG A 240 1.16 12.36 19.11
CA ARG A 240 -0.30 12.19 19.01
C ARG A 240 -0.74 11.11 18.01
N ARG A 241 -1.60 10.18 18.46
CA ARG A 241 -2.50 9.41 17.59
C ARG A 241 -3.21 10.40 16.65
N ILE A 242 -3.33 10.06 15.37
CA ILE A 242 -4.33 10.67 14.51
C ILE A 242 -5.64 10.54 15.28
N SER A 243 -6.22 11.67 15.63
CA SER A 243 -7.47 11.68 16.39
C SER A 243 -8.55 10.99 15.56
N ALA A 244 -9.54 10.36 16.22
CA ALA A 244 -10.72 9.87 15.50
C ALA A 244 -11.34 11.00 14.65
N GLU A 245 -11.21 12.25 15.07
CA GLU A 245 -11.63 13.46 14.36
C GLU A 245 -10.87 13.72 13.04
N GLU A 246 -9.57 13.41 12.96
CA GLU A 246 -8.79 13.51 11.71
C GLU A 246 -9.08 12.35 10.74
N PHE A 247 -9.38 11.15 11.26
CA PHE A 247 -9.87 10.02 10.47
C PHE A 247 -11.31 10.27 9.94
N ASN A 248 -12.16 10.90 10.76
CA ASN A 248 -13.55 11.26 10.43
C ASN A 248 -13.67 12.32 9.32
N LYS A 249 -12.58 13.01 8.94
CA LYS A 249 -12.59 13.92 7.78
C LYS A 249 -12.66 13.20 6.43
N PHE A 250 -12.30 11.93 6.35
CA PHE A 250 -12.25 11.22 5.07
C PHE A 250 -13.59 10.59 4.66
N ILE A 251 -14.41 10.10 5.61
CA ILE A 251 -15.81 9.71 5.36
C ILE A 251 -16.64 10.01 6.61
N VAL A 252 -17.52 11.01 6.51
CA VAL A 252 -18.62 11.18 7.47
C VAL A 252 -19.72 10.23 7.06
N VAL A 253 -19.98 9.18 7.85
CA VAL A 253 -21.11 8.28 7.61
C VAL A 253 -22.41 9.00 7.96
N ARG A 254 -23.37 8.93 7.05
CA ARG A 254 -24.70 9.53 7.17
C ARG A 254 -25.74 8.41 7.19
N ASP A 255 -26.88 8.69 7.83
CA ASP A 255 -28.04 7.79 7.80
C ASP A 255 -28.72 7.81 6.43
N GLU A 256 -29.61 6.84 6.19
CA GLU A 256 -30.32 6.71 4.92
C GLU A 256 -31.21 7.92 4.63
N ASP A 257 -31.86 8.49 5.64
CA ASP A 257 -32.72 9.68 5.49
C ASP A 257 -31.94 10.88 4.92
N TRP A 258 -30.74 11.13 5.45
CA TRP A 258 -29.86 12.19 4.94
C TRP A 258 -29.39 11.90 3.53
N LEU A 259 -29.02 10.64 3.26
CA LEU A 259 -28.53 10.22 1.94
C LEU A 259 -29.63 10.39 0.87
N GLU A 260 -30.86 9.99 1.16
CA GLU A 260 -32.03 10.21 0.30
C GLU A 260 -32.31 11.69 0.05
N ALA A 261 -32.25 12.52 1.09
CA ALA A 261 -32.41 13.96 0.98
C ALA A 261 -31.32 14.61 0.10
N GLU A 262 -30.08 14.14 0.21
CA GLU A 262 -28.98 14.61 -0.63
C GLU A 262 -29.19 14.19 -2.10
N GLU A 263 -29.63 12.97 -2.36
CA GLU A 263 -29.98 12.54 -3.72
C GLU A 263 -31.10 13.39 -4.33
N ALA A 264 -32.19 13.64 -3.59
CA ALA A 264 -33.27 14.50 -4.03
C ALA A 264 -32.76 15.92 -4.37
N THR A 265 -31.85 16.45 -3.55
CA THR A 265 -31.22 17.75 -3.77
C THR A 265 -30.39 17.76 -5.06
N VAL A 266 -29.56 16.74 -5.28
CA VAL A 266 -28.73 16.63 -6.49
C VAL A 266 -29.57 16.48 -7.75
N ARG A 267 -30.67 15.71 -7.69
CA ARG A 267 -31.65 15.60 -8.79
C ARG A 267 -32.29 16.94 -9.10
N GLN A 268 -32.70 17.69 -8.08
CA GLN A 268 -33.26 19.03 -8.27
C GLN A 268 -32.24 19.99 -8.90
N GLN A 269 -30.97 19.93 -8.49
CA GLN A 269 -29.89 20.71 -9.09
C GLN A 269 -29.71 20.42 -10.59
N TYR A 270 -29.75 19.14 -10.98
CA TYR A 270 -29.68 18.74 -12.39
C TYR A 270 -30.83 19.37 -13.19
N ARG A 271 -32.07 19.18 -12.73
CA ARG A 271 -33.26 19.70 -13.40
C ARG A 271 -33.18 21.22 -13.58
N MET A 272 -32.82 21.97 -12.53
CA MET A 272 -32.68 23.43 -12.61
C MET A 272 -31.62 23.87 -13.63
N ARG A 273 -30.49 23.16 -13.74
CA ARG A 273 -29.48 23.43 -14.77
C ARG A 273 -30.01 23.14 -16.18
N SER A 274 -30.67 22.01 -16.37
CA SER A 274 -31.23 21.64 -17.69
C SER A 274 -32.32 22.60 -18.16
N PHE A 275 -33.12 23.17 -17.25
CA PHE A 275 -34.10 24.22 -17.57
C PHE A 275 -33.45 25.55 -17.96
N ALA A 276 -32.31 25.92 -17.35
CA ALA A 276 -31.58 27.14 -17.69
C ALA A 276 -30.96 27.09 -19.10
N ASP A 277 -30.40 25.94 -19.48
CA ASP A 277 -29.79 25.74 -20.81
C ASP A 277 -30.84 25.66 -21.93
N GLY A 278 -32.06 25.21 -21.64
CA GLY A 278 -33.18 25.16 -22.59
C GLY A 278 -33.78 26.54 -22.93
N HIS A 279 -33.59 27.55 -22.08
CA HIS A 279 -34.08 28.91 -22.33
C HIS A 279 -33.12 29.78 -23.15
N GLY A 280 -31.87 29.37 -23.36
CA GLY A 280 -30.90 30.09 -24.19
C GLY A 280 -31.04 29.88 -25.70
N ALA A 281 -31.86 28.91 -26.14
CA ALA A 281 -32.05 28.57 -27.56
C ALA A 281 -33.33 29.16 -28.19
N ARG A 282 -34.07 30.00 -27.46
CA ARG A 282 -35.21 30.78 -27.98
C ARG A 282 -35.03 32.25 -27.63
N GLY A 283 -34.09 32.89 -28.30
CA GLY A 283 -33.99 34.34 -28.42
C GLY A 283 -33.68 34.64 -29.87
N GLU A 284 -34.69 35.13 -30.58
CA GLU A 284 -34.65 35.64 -31.96
C GLU A 284 -33.63 36.77 -32.13
#